data_AF-A0A9E3ERU9-F1
#
_entry.id   AF-A0A9E3ERU9-F1
#
_cell.length_a   1.000
_cell.length_b   1.000
_cell.length_c   1.000
_cell.angle_alpha   90.00
_cell.angle_beta   90.00
_cell.angle_gamma   90.00
#
_symmetry.space_group_name_H-M   'P 1'
#
loop_
_entity.id
_entity.type
_entity.pdbx_description
1 polymer ?
#
loop_
_entity_poly.entity_id
_entity_poly.type
_entity_poly.pdbx_seq_one_letter_code
_entity_poly.pdbx_strand_id
1 'polypeptide(L)'
;MSLVVPPYPPPRYTDDEPEVSAWFKRSDDPPDYETFGVQYHYLANQQATGGDYGLYRVDIAPAGGGPGPHFHRAMSEAFFVLSGTMKLYDGSKNGVWVDGHQGDFLYVPPGGVHGFRNEADEPASVLMLFAPGAPREAYFEGFSALADMTDDERREWFIRHDNYFV
;
A
#
# COMPACT_ATOMS: atom_id res chain seq x y z
N MET A 1 -11.60 -35.91 2.63
CA MET A 1 -10.73 -35.32 1.59
C MET A 1 -9.36 -35.09 2.22
N SER A 2 -8.27 -35.56 1.61
CA SER A 2 -6.93 -35.24 2.10
C SER A 2 -6.54 -33.87 1.56
N LEU A 3 -6.11 -32.96 2.44
CA LEU A 3 -5.58 -31.66 2.03
C LEU A 3 -4.24 -31.88 1.35
N VAL A 4 -4.08 -31.36 0.13
CA VAL A 4 -2.77 -31.24 -0.51
C VAL A 4 -2.14 -29.98 0.06
N VAL A 5 -1.04 -30.13 0.79
CA VAL A 5 -0.33 -29.01 1.43
C VAL A 5 0.93 -28.70 0.61
N PRO A 6 1.03 -27.52 -0.02
CA PRO A 6 2.27 -27.07 -0.64
C PRO A 6 3.40 -26.99 0.38
N PRO A 7 4.67 -27.22 -0.01
CA PRO A 7 5.78 -27.07 0.93
C PRO A 7 5.94 -25.61 1.37
N TYR A 8 6.41 -25.41 2.60
CA TYR A 8 6.87 -24.11 3.05
C TYR A 8 8.06 -23.61 2.22
N PRO A 9 8.27 -22.29 2.12
CA PRO A 9 9.51 -21.74 1.58
C PRO A 9 10.76 -22.24 2.35
N PRO A 10 11.96 -22.20 1.73
CA PRO A 10 13.20 -22.54 2.42
C PRO A 10 13.42 -21.72 3.69
N PRO A 11 14.03 -22.28 4.75
CA PRO A 11 14.42 -21.53 5.93
C PRO A 11 15.34 -20.35 5.58
N ARG A 12 15.05 -19.18 6.17
CA ARG A 12 15.86 -17.96 6.03
C ARG A 12 16.66 -17.61 7.28
N TYR A 13 16.16 -18.01 8.44
CA TYR A 13 16.89 -17.97 9.70
C TYR A 13 17.58 -19.33 9.87
N THR A 14 18.90 -19.33 10.03
CA THR A 14 19.73 -20.55 10.01
C THR A 14 20.51 -20.78 11.30
N ASP A 15 20.39 -19.89 12.28
CA ASP A 15 21.03 -20.08 13.57
C ASP A 15 20.27 -21.16 14.36
N ASP A 16 21.02 -21.91 15.17
CA ASP A 16 20.46 -23.02 15.95
C ASP A 16 19.64 -22.53 17.16
N GLU A 17 19.92 -21.33 17.66
CA GLU A 17 19.27 -20.72 18.82
C GLU A 17 18.34 -19.58 18.39
N PRO A 18 17.24 -19.31 19.12
CA PRO A 18 16.33 -18.21 18.78
C PRO A 18 16.91 -16.83 19.11
N GLU A 19 16.50 -15.82 18.35
CA GLU A 19 16.84 -14.41 18.59
C GLU A 19 15.64 -13.62 19.13
N VAL A 20 15.89 -12.72 20.09
CA VAL A 20 14.90 -11.74 20.57
C VAL A 20 14.97 -10.48 19.71
N SER A 21 14.36 -10.52 18.53
CA SER A 21 14.41 -9.44 17.53
C SER A 21 13.05 -8.85 17.15
N ALA A 22 11.96 -9.33 17.76
CA ALA A 22 10.62 -8.79 17.53
C ALA A 22 10.47 -7.38 18.14
N TRP A 23 9.72 -6.53 17.46
CA TRP A 23 9.40 -5.17 17.88
C TRP A 23 7.89 -4.91 17.74
N PHE A 24 7.42 -3.86 18.40
CA PHE A 24 6.00 -3.54 18.50
C PHE A 24 5.80 -2.03 18.33
N LYS A 25 4.84 -1.64 17.48
CA LYS A 25 4.42 -0.25 17.25
C LYS A 25 2.99 -0.08 17.76
N ARG A 26 2.71 1.01 18.47
CA ARG A 26 1.38 1.25 19.03
C ARG A 26 0.49 1.90 17.98
N SER A 27 -0.82 1.67 18.09
CA SER A 27 -1.80 2.26 17.18
C SER A 27 -2.01 3.76 17.39
N ASP A 28 -1.69 4.27 18.59
CA ASP A 28 -1.77 5.66 19.03
C ASP A 28 -0.44 6.42 18.90
N ASP A 29 0.61 5.78 18.36
CA ASP A 29 1.80 6.50 17.92
C ASP A 29 1.42 7.48 16.79
N PRO A 30 2.06 8.67 16.72
CA PRO A 30 1.80 9.63 15.66
C PRO A 30 2.15 9.05 14.27
N PRO A 31 1.59 9.61 13.18
CA PRO A 31 1.98 9.21 11.82
C PRO A 31 3.46 9.50 11.57
N ASP A 32 4.11 8.63 10.81
CA ASP A 32 5.50 8.82 10.39
C ASP A 32 5.59 9.95 9.35
N TYR A 33 4.53 10.11 8.54
CA TYR A 33 4.42 11.18 7.58
C TYR A 33 2.97 11.63 7.40
N GLU A 34 2.74 12.93 7.27
CA GLU A 34 1.44 13.51 6.99
C GLU A 34 1.55 14.56 5.88
N THR A 35 0.67 14.47 4.89
CA THR A 35 0.58 15.46 3.82
C THR A 35 -0.82 15.49 3.21
N PHE A 36 -1.30 16.66 2.82
CA PHE A 36 -2.60 16.85 2.15
C PHE A 36 -3.80 16.16 2.85
N GLY A 37 -3.79 16.09 4.19
CA GLY A 37 -4.85 15.41 4.96
C GLY A 37 -4.79 13.87 4.89
N VAL A 38 -3.66 13.31 4.45
CA VAL A 38 -3.37 11.88 4.47
C VAL A 38 -2.26 11.62 5.48
N GLN A 39 -2.51 10.68 6.40
CA GLN A 39 -1.58 10.25 7.42
C GLN A 39 -1.07 8.84 7.07
N TYR A 40 0.25 8.70 7.00
CA TYR A 40 0.92 7.44 6.73
C TYR A 40 1.59 6.94 8.00
N HIS A 41 1.19 5.76 8.44
CA HIS A 41 1.85 5.00 9.49
C HIS A 41 2.62 3.86 8.84
N TYR A 42 3.94 3.97 8.86
CA TYR A 42 4.85 2.96 8.34
C TYR A 42 4.93 1.85 9.39
N LEU A 43 4.04 0.87 9.29
CA LEU A 43 3.93 -0.20 10.28
C LEU A 43 5.13 -1.14 10.20
N ALA A 44 5.54 -1.52 9.00
CA ALA A 44 6.80 -2.22 8.71
C ALA A 44 7.22 -1.91 7.26
N ASN A 45 8.30 -1.18 7.06
CA ASN A 45 8.75 -0.83 5.71
C ASN A 45 9.67 -1.90 5.09
N GLN A 46 10.05 -1.68 3.82
CA GLN A 46 10.97 -2.55 3.09
C GLN A 46 12.26 -2.84 3.87
N GLN A 47 12.84 -1.82 4.51
CA GLN A 47 14.10 -1.99 5.25
C GLN A 47 13.91 -2.86 6.50
N ALA A 48 12.85 -2.62 7.26
CA ALA A 48 12.53 -3.34 8.50
C ALA A 48 12.19 -4.82 8.27
N THR A 49 11.65 -5.17 7.09
CA THR A 49 11.27 -6.54 6.73
C THR A 49 12.32 -7.25 5.87
N GLY A 50 13.48 -6.62 5.62
CA GLY A 50 14.50 -7.18 4.73
C GLY A 50 14.01 -7.38 3.29
N GLY A 51 13.02 -6.59 2.86
CA GLY A 51 12.44 -6.66 1.51
C GLY A 51 11.28 -7.63 1.35
N ASP A 52 10.78 -8.26 2.41
CA ASP A 52 9.71 -9.26 2.31
C ASP A 52 8.38 -8.62 1.95
N TYR A 53 8.04 -7.56 2.67
CA TYR A 53 6.85 -6.77 2.44
C TYR A 53 7.00 -5.35 2.99
N GLY A 54 6.21 -4.42 2.48
CA GLY A 54 5.97 -3.14 3.14
C GLY A 54 4.52 -3.12 3.61
N LEU A 55 4.27 -2.84 4.88
CA LEU A 55 2.93 -2.72 5.47
C LEU A 55 2.74 -1.31 6.02
N TYR A 56 1.69 -0.66 5.56
CA TYR A 56 1.36 0.73 5.85
C TYR A 56 -0.09 0.81 6.30
N ARG A 57 -0.39 1.56 7.38
CA ARG A 57 -1.75 2.06 7.62
C ARG A 57 -1.82 3.47 7.05
N VAL A 58 -2.85 3.72 6.24
CA VAL A 58 -3.09 5.02 5.64
C VAL A 58 -4.46 5.51 6.07
N ASP A 59 -4.47 6.64 6.76
CA ASP A 59 -5.67 7.32 7.21
C ASP A 59 -5.91 8.53 6.31
N ILE A 60 -7.07 8.59 5.66
CA ILE A 60 -7.40 9.59 4.63
C ILE A 60 -8.56 10.46 5.15
N ALA A 61 -8.32 11.77 5.24
CA ALA A 61 -9.34 12.75 5.63
C ALA A 61 -10.61 12.69 4.75
N PRO A 62 -11.74 13.23 5.24
CA PRO A 62 -12.94 13.46 4.42
C PRO A 62 -12.60 14.11 3.09
N ALA A 63 -13.14 13.55 1.99
CA ALA A 63 -12.88 13.99 0.62
C ALA A 63 -11.39 14.14 0.27
N GLY A 64 -10.50 13.39 0.95
CA GLY A 64 -9.05 13.47 0.76
C GLY A 64 -8.55 12.89 -0.57
N GLY A 65 -9.40 12.18 -1.31
CA GLY A 65 -9.06 11.64 -2.63
C GLY A 65 -8.13 10.43 -2.54
N GLY A 66 -7.32 10.25 -3.58
CA GLY A 66 -6.41 9.12 -3.75
C GLY A 66 -6.02 8.92 -5.23
N PRO A 67 -5.10 8.00 -5.53
CA PRO A 67 -4.62 7.81 -6.90
C PRO A 67 -5.72 7.28 -7.82
N GLY A 68 -5.72 7.78 -9.06
CA GLY A 68 -6.50 7.19 -10.15
C GLY A 68 -5.98 5.81 -10.58
N PRO A 69 -6.61 5.17 -11.58
CA PRO A 69 -6.21 3.84 -12.04
C PRO A 69 -4.74 3.77 -12.45
N HIS A 70 -4.00 2.82 -11.89
CA HIS A 70 -2.59 2.57 -12.18
C HIS A 70 -2.25 1.10 -11.94
N PHE A 71 -1.02 0.70 -12.26
CA PHE A 71 -0.50 -0.63 -11.95
C PHE A 71 0.98 -0.59 -11.54
N HIS A 72 1.42 -1.70 -10.95
CA HIS A 72 2.80 -1.97 -10.54
C HIS A 72 3.37 -3.13 -11.34
N ARG A 73 4.68 -3.13 -11.62
CA ARG A 73 5.34 -4.23 -12.35
C ARG A 73 6.16 -5.13 -11.43
N ALA A 74 6.75 -4.56 -10.39
CA ALA A 74 7.71 -5.25 -9.54
C ALA A 74 7.06 -5.89 -8.29
N MET A 75 5.87 -5.42 -7.90
CA MET A 75 5.21 -5.81 -6.66
C MET A 75 3.72 -6.11 -6.86
N SER A 76 3.21 -7.02 -6.04
CA SER A 76 1.78 -7.08 -5.72
C SER A 76 1.45 -6.04 -4.64
N GLU A 77 0.20 -5.59 -4.64
CA GLU A 77 -0.36 -4.74 -3.59
C GLU A 77 -1.64 -5.38 -3.03
N ALA A 78 -1.92 -5.13 -1.76
CA ALA A 78 -3.18 -5.54 -1.15
C ALA A 78 -3.73 -4.44 -0.24
N PHE A 79 -5.05 -4.29 -0.26
CA PHE A 79 -5.80 -3.34 0.54
C PHE A 79 -6.71 -4.08 1.50
N PHE A 80 -6.72 -3.67 2.76
CA PHE A 80 -7.69 -4.14 3.75
C PHE A 80 -8.30 -2.95 4.47
N VAL A 81 -9.60 -2.72 4.30
CA VAL A 81 -10.27 -1.53 4.86
C VAL A 81 -10.45 -1.71 6.37
N LEU A 82 -9.92 -0.78 7.15
CA LEU A 82 -9.97 -0.79 8.61
C LEU A 82 -11.20 -0.05 9.16
N SER A 83 -11.58 1.06 8.54
CA SER A 83 -12.74 1.87 8.92
C SER A 83 -13.16 2.81 7.79
N GLY A 84 -14.37 3.36 7.89
CA GLY A 84 -14.96 4.23 6.89
C GLY A 84 -15.33 3.50 5.60
N THR A 85 -15.49 4.27 4.54
CA THR A 85 -15.80 3.77 3.19
C THR A 85 -14.71 4.19 2.23
N MET A 86 -14.06 3.21 1.60
CA MET A 86 -13.04 3.42 0.59
C MET A 86 -13.61 3.12 -0.80
N LYS A 87 -13.44 4.03 -1.75
CA LYS A 87 -13.67 3.68 -3.16
C LYS A 87 -12.48 2.87 -3.64
N LEU A 88 -12.71 1.65 -4.08
CA LEU A 88 -11.70 0.74 -4.63
C LEU A 88 -11.98 0.50 -6.10
N TYR A 89 -10.94 0.52 -6.92
CA TYR A 89 -11.01 0.18 -8.34
C TYR A 89 -10.26 -1.14 -8.55
N ASP A 90 -10.93 -2.14 -9.12
CA ASP A 90 -10.40 -3.50 -9.27
C ASP A 90 -9.94 -3.84 -10.70
N GLY A 91 -9.98 -2.87 -11.62
CA GLY A 91 -9.58 -3.08 -13.01
C GLY A 91 -10.48 -4.05 -13.79
N SER A 92 -11.63 -4.44 -13.25
CA SER A 92 -12.60 -5.27 -13.96
C SER A 92 -13.10 -4.55 -15.24
N LYS A 93 -13.55 -5.32 -16.23
CA LYS A 93 -13.85 -4.85 -17.60
C LYS A 93 -14.83 -3.67 -17.69
N ASN A 94 -15.55 -3.38 -16.61
CA ASN A 94 -16.52 -2.28 -16.57
C ASN A 94 -15.93 -0.99 -15.99
N GLY A 95 -14.71 -1.01 -15.45
CA GLY A 95 -14.03 0.16 -14.88
C GLY A 95 -14.80 0.81 -13.73
N VAL A 96 -15.48 0.01 -12.91
CA VAL A 96 -16.36 0.51 -11.86
C VAL A 96 -15.57 0.64 -10.55
N TRP A 97 -15.66 1.81 -9.93
CA TRP A 97 -15.27 2.00 -8.53
C TRP A 97 -16.34 1.40 -7.63
N VAL A 98 -15.93 0.57 -6.68
CA VAL A 98 -16.81 -0.08 -5.70
C VAL A 98 -16.57 0.48 -4.30
N ASP A 99 -17.61 0.46 -3.46
CA ASP A 99 -17.48 0.81 -2.05
C ASP A 99 -16.93 -0.37 -1.24
N GLY A 100 -15.70 -0.23 -0.77
CA GLY A 100 -15.08 -1.10 0.23
C GLY A 100 -15.36 -0.59 1.63
N HIS A 101 -15.84 -1.49 2.50
CA HIS A 101 -16.17 -1.23 3.88
C HIS A 101 -15.23 -1.99 4.82
N GLN A 102 -15.29 -1.68 6.11
CA GLN A 102 -14.49 -2.38 7.12
C GLN A 102 -14.52 -3.90 6.95
N GLY A 103 -13.35 -4.52 6.83
CA GLY A 103 -13.17 -5.95 6.64
C GLY A 103 -13.08 -6.40 5.18
N ASP A 104 -13.41 -5.53 4.22
CA ASP A 104 -13.26 -5.82 2.80
C ASP A 104 -11.78 -5.79 2.39
N PHE A 105 -11.47 -6.62 1.39
CA PHE A 105 -10.11 -6.89 0.92
C PHE A 105 -10.03 -6.82 -0.60
N LEU A 106 -8.98 -6.18 -1.10
CA LEU A 106 -8.61 -6.18 -2.51
C LEU A 106 -7.17 -6.65 -2.67
N TYR A 107 -6.96 -7.74 -3.40
CA TYR A 107 -5.64 -8.18 -3.82
C TYR A 107 -5.36 -7.74 -5.26
N VAL A 108 -4.18 -7.20 -5.48
CA VAL A 108 -3.70 -6.71 -6.77
C VAL A 108 -2.40 -7.44 -7.12
N PRO A 109 -2.43 -8.40 -8.06
CA PRO A 109 -1.20 -9.01 -8.54
C PRO A 109 -0.37 -8.01 -9.38
N PRO A 110 0.92 -8.27 -9.64
CA PRO A 110 1.71 -7.45 -10.56
C PRO A 110 1.01 -7.33 -11.92
N GLY A 111 0.91 -6.10 -12.43
CA GLY A 111 0.17 -5.75 -13.65
C GLY A 111 -1.34 -5.54 -13.47
N GLY A 112 -1.88 -5.80 -12.27
CA GLY A 112 -3.27 -5.51 -11.93
C GLY A 112 -3.54 -4.01 -11.89
N VAL A 113 -4.44 -3.54 -12.73
CA VAL A 113 -4.89 -2.14 -12.70
C VAL A 113 -5.80 -1.95 -11.49
N HIS A 114 -5.49 -0.97 -10.66
CA HIS A 114 -6.23 -0.69 -9.46
C HIS A 114 -6.16 0.80 -9.09
N GLY A 115 -6.92 1.18 -8.08
CA GLY A 115 -6.94 2.54 -7.52
C GLY A 115 -7.71 2.53 -6.21
N PHE A 116 -7.46 3.53 -5.37
CA PHE A 116 -8.18 3.71 -4.12
C PHE A 116 -8.33 5.20 -3.84
N ARG A 117 -9.41 5.59 -3.17
CA ARG A 117 -9.63 6.97 -2.74
C ARG A 117 -10.70 7.06 -1.65
N ASN A 118 -10.62 8.10 -0.83
CA ASN A 118 -11.73 8.51 0.02
C ASN A 118 -12.50 9.66 -0.65
N GLU A 119 -13.74 9.40 -1.08
CA GLU A 119 -14.67 10.41 -1.61
C GLU A 119 -15.81 10.72 -0.63
N ALA A 120 -15.85 10.05 0.52
CA ALA A 120 -16.87 10.26 1.54
C ALA A 120 -16.60 11.55 2.34
N ASP A 121 -17.63 12.04 3.01
CA ASP A 121 -17.58 13.16 3.96
C ASP A 121 -17.06 12.75 5.36
N GLU A 122 -16.67 11.48 5.52
CA GLU A 122 -16.11 10.90 6.73
C GLU A 122 -14.67 10.39 6.47
N PRO A 123 -13.79 10.36 7.50
CA PRO A 123 -12.46 9.78 7.36
C PRO A 123 -12.52 8.26 7.11
N ALA A 124 -11.51 7.74 6.42
CA ALA A 124 -11.38 6.32 6.15
C ALA A 124 -9.94 5.84 6.41
N SER A 125 -9.80 4.57 6.79
CA SER A 125 -8.52 3.94 7.12
C SER A 125 -8.36 2.63 6.37
N VAL A 126 -7.16 2.39 5.84
CA VAL A 126 -6.85 1.19 5.05
C VAL A 126 -5.44 0.69 5.37
N LEU A 127 -5.25 -0.63 5.42
CA LEU A 127 -3.92 -1.23 5.34
C LEU A 127 -3.54 -1.43 3.88
N MET A 128 -2.34 -0.99 3.53
CA MET A 128 -1.69 -1.23 2.25
C MET A 128 -0.48 -2.12 2.46
N LEU A 129 -0.46 -3.26 1.78
CA LEU A 129 0.65 -4.20 1.79
C LEU A 129 1.28 -4.30 0.41
N PHE A 130 2.59 -4.15 0.31
CA PHE A 130 3.38 -4.35 -0.90
C PHE A 130 4.27 -5.57 -0.75
N ALA A 131 4.28 -6.48 -1.71
CA ALA A 131 5.14 -7.66 -1.70
C ALA A 131 5.71 -7.95 -3.11
N PRO A 132 7.04 -8.10 -3.28
CA PRO A 132 8.09 -7.81 -2.30
C PRO A 132 8.02 -6.38 -1.77
N GLY A 133 8.64 -6.13 -0.61
CA GLY A 133 8.62 -4.81 0.01
C GLY A 133 9.24 -3.76 -0.91
N ALA A 134 8.49 -2.70 -1.21
CA ALA A 134 8.95 -1.57 -2.01
C ALA A 134 9.29 -0.36 -1.14
N PRO A 135 10.24 0.50 -1.54
CA PRO A 135 10.61 1.71 -0.80
C PRO A 135 9.58 2.83 -1.04
N ARG A 136 8.37 2.67 -0.49
CA ARG A 136 7.23 3.55 -0.76
C ARG A 136 7.29 4.90 -0.06
N GLU A 137 8.09 5.03 0.98
CA GLU A 137 8.26 6.27 1.74
C GLU A 137 8.75 7.41 0.84
N ALA A 138 9.76 7.15 -0.01
CA ALA A 138 10.24 8.13 -0.99
C ALA A 138 9.16 8.55 -1.99
N TYR A 139 8.20 7.67 -2.29
CA TYR A 139 7.05 8.00 -3.12
C TYR A 139 6.05 8.89 -2.37
N PHE A 140 5.63 8.49 -1.16
CA PHE A 140 4.66 9.25 -0.37
C PHE A 140 5.18 10.64 0.02
N GLU A 141 6.43 10.71 0.46
CA GLU A 141 7.07 11.95 0.91
C GLU A 141 7.46 12.87 -0.25
N GLY A 142 7.66 12.30 -1.44
CA GLY A 142 8.07 13.03 -2.63
C GLY A 142 6.94 13.79 -3.34
N PHE A 143 5.67 13.63 -2.91
CA PHE A 143 4.54 14.25 -3.60
C PHE A 143 4.63 15.78 -3.69
N SER A 144 5.17 16.45 -2.67
CA SER A 144 5.31 17.91 -2.67
C SER A 144 6.21 18.41 -3.82
N ALA A 145 7.23 17.63 -4.20
CA ALA A 145 8.15 17.97 -5.28
C ALA A 145 7.51 17.86 -6.67
N LEU A 146 6.37 17.16 -6.81
CA LEU A 146 5.71 17.02 -8.11
C LEU A 146 5.18 18.34 -8.64
N ALA A 147 4.85 19.30 -7.77
CA ALA A 147 4.32 20.61 -8.18
C ALA A 147 5.31 21.37 -9.08
N ASP A 148 6.61 21.21 -8.82
CA ASP A 148 7.69 21.92 -9.52
C ASP A 148 8.20 21.20 -10.77
N MET A 149 7.75 19.96 -11.01
CA MET A 149 8.17 19.15 -12.16
C MET A 149 7.35 19.46 -13.41
N THR A 150 7.99 19.36 -14.58
CA THR A 150 7.29 19.25 -15.87
C THR A 150 6.50 17.93 -15.96
N ASP A 151 5.60 17.82 -16.93
CA ASP A 151 4.82 16.60 -17.12
C ASP A 151 5.69 15.37 -17.45
N ASP A 152 6.76 15.55 -18.22
CA ASP A 152 7.73 14.48 -18.52
C ASP A 152 8.51 14.08 -17.26
N GLU A 153 8.94 15.03 -16.44
CA GLU A 153 9.62 14.75 -15.18
C GLU A 153 8.70 14.02 -14.19
N ARG A 154 7.43 14.42 -14.09
CA ARG A 154 6.42 13.71 -13.26
C ARG A 154 6.23 12.28 -13.75
N ARG A 155 6.08 12.08 -15.05
CA ARG A 155 5.92 10.76 -15.66
C ARG A 155 7.10 9.85 -15.33
N GLU A 156 8.33 10.34 -15.54
CA GLU A 156 9.55 9.58 -15.23
C GLU A 156 9.70 9.32 -13.72
N TRP A 157 9.29 10.27 -12.88
CA TRP A 157 9.27 10.09 -11.43
C TRP A 157 8.31 8.97 -11.02
N PHE A 158 7.10 8.92 -11.58
CA PHE A 158 6.13 7.86 -11.30
C PHE A 158 6.64 6.49 -11.76
N ILE A 159 7.20 6.40 -12.97
CA ILE A 159 7.81 5.17 -13.50
C ILE A 159 8.95 4.67 -12.60
N ARG A 160 9.80 5.58 -12.09
CA ARG A 160 10.89 5.23 -11.17
C ARG A 160 10.40 4.63 -9.86
N HIS A 161 9.18 4.98 -9.43
CA HIS A 161 8.54 4.43 -8.24
C HIS A 161 7.58 3.27 -8.55
N ASP A 162 7.79 2.60 -9.68
CA ASP A 162 6.99 1.47 -10.17
C ASP A 162 5.49 1.81 -10.32
N ASN A 163 5.13 3.09 -10.50
CA ASN A 163 3.75 3.55 -10.57
C ASN A 163 3.38 3.93 -12.01
N TYR A 164 2.58 3.12 -12.68
CA TYR A 164 2.21 3.33 -14.08
C TYR A 164 0.72 3.69 -14.20
N PHE A 165 0.42 4.98 -14.37
CA PHE A 165 -0.96 5.46 -14.56
C PHE A 165 -1.54 5.06 -15.92
N VAL A 166 -2.86 4.84 -15.94
CA VAL A 166 -3.65 4.43 -17.12
C VAL A 166 -4.57 5.55 -17.59
#